data_AF-A0A2D5Q8X7-F1
#
_entry.id   AF-A0A2D5Q8X7-F1
#
_cell.length_a   1.000
_cell.length_b   1.000
_cell.length_c   1.000
_cell.angle_alpha   90.00
_cell.angle_beta   90.00
_cell.angle_gamma   90.00
#
_symmetry.space_group_name_H-M   'P 1'
#
loop_
_entity.id
_entity.type
_entity.pdbx_description
1 polymer ?
#
loop_
_entity_poly.entity_id
_entity_poly.type
_entity_poly.pdbx_seq_one_letter_code
_entity_poly.pdbx_strand_id
1 'polypeptide(L)'
;MRKDYSTLPRPSGVDELPEAWTESENSHQFTVTLLAFSWALLPVGFMVLMAVFDRYEQHRLTLAAVALTMLVLAFISGVGQRKSALLEPRVQLATATLASTAVLLALLFLLDLSSYWWVVYGLVFGSVAMMYVSLSYLASCNTPAVHLLWDVSVPIPNEALEGWRVVNGRWVNGVIATKRMEQGPVLTLYGLVEGEATLLCLEQLAPVGASPPPHAIDLDFSTFASLSVARSAEE
;
A
#
# COMPACT_ATOMS: atom_id res chain seq x y z
N MET A 1 -6.55 27.35 5.31
CA MET A 1 -5.27 27.99 4.94
C MET A 1 -4.54 27.05 4.00
N ARG A 2 -4.63 27.32 2.69
CA ARG A 2 -3.92 26.57 1.64
C ARG A 2 -2.45 26.97 1.75
N LYS A 3 -1.56 26.03 2.03
CA LYS A 3 -0.12 26.31 1.99
C LYS A 3 0.29 26.25 0.53
N ASP A 4 0.63 27.40 -0.05
CA ASP A 4 1.30 27.47 -1.34
C ASP A 4 2.73 26.93 -1.15
N TYR A 5 3.03 25.79 -1.79
CA TYR A 5 4.34 25.14 -1.74
C TYR A 5 5.19 25.45 -2.99
N SER A 6 4.90 26.54 -3.70
CA SER A 6 5.64 26.98 -4.90
C SER A 6 7.10 27.37 -4.65
N THR A 7 7.62 27.23 -3.42
CA THR A 7 8.94 27.71 -3.00
C THR A 7 9.79 26.68 -2.26
N LEU A 8 9.40 25.40 -2.24
CA LEU A 8 10.32 24.36 -1.77
C LEU A 8 11.44 24.17 -2.81
N PRO A 9 12.73 24.21 -2.41
CA PRO A 9 13.83 23.94 -3.34
C PRO A 9 13.64 22.53 -3.91
N ARG A 10 13.57 22.44 -5.25
CA ARG A 10 13.57 21.18 -6.00
C ARG A 10 14.66 20.28 -5.40
N PRO A 11 14.35 19.07 -4.93
CA PRO A 11 15.38 18.14 -4.54
C PRO A 11 16.32 17.93 -5.73
N SER A 12 17.57 18.30 -5.53
CA SER A 12 18.68 18.14 -6.45
C SER A 12 18.92 16.65 -6.69
N GLY A 13 18.18 16.11 -7.66
CA GLY A 13 18.23 14.72 -8.13
C GLY A 13 17.38 14.51 -9.39
N VAL A 14 17.07 15.60 -10.11
CA VAL A 14 16.42 15.56 -11.42
C VAL A 14 17.52 15.30 -12.46
N ASP A 15 17.93 14.04 -12.59
CA ASP A 15 18.13 13.53 -13.95
C ASP A 15 16.75 13.62 -14.62
N GLU A 16 16.65 14.44 -15.65
CA GLU A 16 15.41 14.82 -16.34
C GLU A 16 14.52 13.60 -16.60
N LEU A 17 13.33 13.58 -15.96
CA LEU A 17 12.24 12.75 -16.47
C LEU A 17 12.02 13.13 -17.94
N PRO A 18 11.98 12.19 -18.88
CA PRO A 18 11.79 12.53 -20.29
C PRO A 18 10.47 13.27 -20.49
N GLU A 19 10.47 14.24 -21.40
CA GLU A 19 9.47 15.33 -21.57
C GLU A 19 7.98 14.91 -21.58
N ALA A 20 7.67 13.63 -21.80
CA ALA A 20 6.30 13.11 -21.86
C ALA A 20 5.73 12.68 -20.48
N TRP A 21 6.57 12.51 -19.47
CA TRP A 21 6.14 12.02 -18.15
C TRP A 21 5.88 13.18 -17.19
N THR A 22 4.65 13.29 -16.69
CA THR A 22 4.25 14.30 -15.71
C THR A 22 4.20 13.73 -14.30
N GLU A 23 4.67 14.48 -13.32
CA GLU A 23 4.50 14.13 -11.91
C GLU A 23 3.06 14.41 -11.47
N SER A 24 2.43 13.44 -10.83
CA SER A 24 1.15 13.61 -10.12
C SER A 24 1.41 13.66 -8.62
N GLU A 25 0.85 14.67 -7.97
CA GLU A 25 0.90 14.79 -6.51
C GLU A 25 0.01 13.71 -5.90
N ASN A 26 0.64 12.79 -5.18
CA ASN A 26 -0.03 11.67 -4.53
C ASN A 26 -0.94 12.17 -3.38
N SER A 27 -2.23 12.40 -3.66
CA SER A 27 -3.21 12.90 -2.69
C SER A 27 -3.74 11.82 -1.73
N HIS A 28 -2.86 10.99 -1.17
CA HIS A 28 -3.26 9.91 -0.26
C HIS A 28 -3.56 10.47 1.13
N GLN A 29 -4.84 10.42 1.53
CA GLN A 29 -5.30 10.91 2.83
C GLN A 29 -5.30 9.78 3.86
N PHE A 30 -4.15 9.52 4.48
CA PHE A 30 -4.01 8.53 5.56
C PHE A 30 -4.76 8.88 6.85
N THR A 31 -5.28 10.11 6.97
CA THR A 31 -6.05 10.58 8.14
C THR A 31 -7.23 9.67 8.48
N VAL A 32 -8.00 9.23 7.47
CA VAL A 32 -9.19 8.38 7.68
C VAL A 32 -8.77 7.00 8.21
N THR A 33 -7.70 6.43 7.68
CA THR A 33 -7.15 5.15 8.14
C THR A 33 -6.60 5.24 9.55
N LEU A 34 -5.86 6.30 9.88
CA LEU A 34 -5.34 6.51 11.24
C LEU A 34 -6.46 6.70 12.27
N LEU A 35 -7.55 7.36 11.86
CA LEU A 35 -8.75 7.48 12.68
C LEU A 35 -9.38 6.10 12.91
N ALA A 36 -9.61 5.33 11.85
CA ALA A 36 -10.15 3.96 11.96
C ALA A 36 -9.29 3.07 12.85
N PHE A 37 -7.95 3.17 12.73
CA PHE A 37 -7.01 2.46 13.58
C PHE A 37 -7.13 2.89 15.05
N SER A 38 -7.24 4.19 15.32
CA SER A 38 -7.42 4.71 16.67
C SER A 38 -8.71 4.20 17.33
N TRP A 39 -9.79 4.08 16.56
CA TRP A 39 -11.04 3.47 17.02
C TRP A 39 -10.90 1.98 17.30
N ALA A 40 -10.12 1.26 16.49
CA ALA A 40 -9.82 -0.16 16.72
C ALA A 40 -9.01 -0.40 18.01
N LEU A 41 -8.30 0.60 18.53
CA LEU A 41 -7.57 0.50 19.80
C LEU A 41 -8.48 0.54 21.04
N LEU A 42 -9.71 1.06 20.93
CA LEU A 42 -10.65 1.10 22.06
C LEU A 42 -10.94 -0.30 22.62
N PRO A 43 -11.43 -1.28 21.83
CA PRO A 43 -11.67 -2.63 22.34
C PRO A 43 -10.37 -3.30 22.83
N VAL A 44 -9.22 -2.99 22.23
CA VAL A 44 -7.90 -3.46 22.68
C VAL A 44 -7.57 -2.92 24.09
N GLY A 45 -7.84 -1.64 24.35
CA GLY A 45 -7.70 -1.05 25.68
C GLY A 45 -8.61 -1.72 26.71
N PHE A 46 -9.86 -2.03 26.34
CA PHE A 46 -10.76 -2.80 27.20
C PHE A 46 -10.25 -4.21 27.48
N MET A 47 -9.60 -4.88 26.51
CA MET A 47 -8.98 -6.19 26.73
C MET A 47 -7.91 -6.13 27.82
N VAL A 48 -7.07 -5.09 27.83
CA VAL A 48 -6.07 -4.87 28.89
C VAL A 48 -6.73 -4.69 30.26
N LEU A 49 -7.77 -3.85 30.34
CA LEU A 49 -8.51 -3.66 31.59
C LEU A 49 -9.13 -4.97 32.10
N MET A 50 -9.75 -5.75 31.21
CA MET A 50 -10.32 -7.05 31.58
C MET A 50 -9.27 -8.07 32.03
N ALA A 51 -8.07 -8.04 31.43
CA ALA A 51 -6.97 -8.89 31.85
C ALA A 51 -6.40 -8.50 33.23
N VAL A 52 -6.35 -7.20 33.55
CA VAL A 52 -5.82 -6.70 34.83
C VAL A 52 -6.82 -6.88 35.98
N PHE A 53 -8.10 -6.61 35.74
CA PHE A 53 -9.13 -6.65 36.78
C PHE A 53 -9.83 -8.01 36.92
N ASP A 54 -9.46 -8.97 36.08
CA ASP A 54 -9.97 -10.35 36.06
C ASP A 54 -11.51 -10.43 36.09
N ARG A 55 -12.17 -9.45 35.47
CA ARG A 55 -13.63 -9.30 35.43
C ARG A 55 -14.15 -9.58 34.03
N TYR A 56 -15.37 -10.09 33.97
CA TYR A 56 -16.12 -10.37 32.73
C TYR A 56 -15.48 -11.45 31.84
N GLU A 57 -14.97 -12.54 32.43
CA GLU A 57 -14.26 -13.61 31.72
C GLU A 57 -15.02 -14.17 30.50
N GLN A 58 -16.34 -14.33 30.65
CA GLN A 58 -17.26 -14.81 29.62
C GLN A 58 -17.28 -13.95 28.33
N HIS A 59 -16.81 -12.69 28.40
CA HIS A 59 -16.80 -11.77 27.27
C HIS A 59 -15.41 -11.57 26.65
N ARG A 60 -14.35 -12.20 27.19
CA ARG A 60 -12.97 -12.02 26.72
C ARG A 60 -12.80 -12.37 25.24
N LEU A 61 -13.28 -13.54 24.83
CA LEU A 61 -13.16 -13.99 23.43
C LEU A 61 -14.03 -13.14 22.48
N THR A 62 -15.23 -12.75 22.91
CA THR A 62 -16.11 -11.89 22.11
C THR A 62 -15.49 -10.52 21.90
N LEU A 63 -14.89 -9.93 22.95
CA LEU A 63 -14.20 -8.66 22.84
C LEU A 63 -12.98 -8.76 21.90
N ALA A 64 -12.22 -9.85 21.97
CA ALA A 64 -11.11 -10.10 21.05
C ALA A 64 -11.57 -10.21 19.59
N ALA A 65 -12.73 -10.83 19.34
CA ALA A 65 -13.34 -10.89 18.01
C ALA A 65 -13.70 -9.50 17.46
N VAL A 66 -14.31 -8.66 18.31
CA VAL A 66 -14.65 -7.28 17.95
C VAL A 66 -13.37 -6.47 17.66
N ALA A 67 -12.37 -6.57 18.54
CA ALA A 67 -11.08 -5.88 18.36
C ALA A 67 -10.42 -6.29 17.04
N LEU A 68 -10.32 -7.60 16.78
CA LEU A 68 -9.72 -8.11 15.56
C LEU A 68 -10.47 -7.65 14.32
N THR A 69 -11.81 -7.65 14.35
CA THR A 69 -12.63 -7.19 13.22
C THR A 69 -12.37 -5.72 12.91
N MET A 70 -12.35 -4.87 13.94
CA MET A 70 -12.05 -3.44 13.75
C MET A 70 -10.62 -3.22 13.25
N LEU A 71 -9.65 -3.99 13.74
CA LEU A 71 -8.26 -3.95 13.27
C LEU A 71 -8.17 -4.34 11.80
N VAL A 72 -8.83 -5.43 11.37
CA VAL A 72 -8.86 -5.86 9.97
C VAL A 72 -9.48 -4.78 9.08
N LEU A 73 -10.59 -4.16 9.48
CA LEU A 73 -11.21 -3.08 8.72
C LEU A 73 -10.28 -1.86 8.58
N ALA A 74 -9.63 -1.45 9.67
CA ALA A 74 -8.65 -0.36 9.64
C ALA A 74 -7.45 -0.71 8.75
N PHE A 75 -6.98 -1.95 8.79
CA PHE A 75 -5.87 -2.42 7.97
C PHE A 75 -6.20 -2.41 6.48
N ILE A 76 -7.36 -2.96 6.09
CA ILE A 76 -7.82 -2.98 4.70
C ILE A 76 -7.97 -1.56 4.18
N SER A 77 -8.52 -0.65 4.98
CA SER A 77 -8.62 0.78 4.61
C SER A 77 -7.26 1.39 4.30
N GLY A 78 -6.21 1.06 5.07
CA GLY A 78 -4.87 1.61 4.87
C GLY A 78 -4.11 0.98 3.70
N VAL A 79 -4.13 -0.34 3.61
CA VAL A 79 -3.48 -1.10 2.53
C VAL A 79 -4.14 -0.79 1.18
N GLY A 80 -5.47 -0.59 1.17
CA GLY A 80 -6.22 -0.24 -0.04
C GLY A 80 -5.91 1.14 -0.60
N GLN A 81 -5.27 2.03 0.17
CA GLN A 81 -4.87 3.34 -0.35
C GLN A 81 -3.72 3.25 -1.36
N ARG A 82 -2.82 2.26 -1.24
CA ARG A 82 -1.60 2.18 -2.04
C ARG A 82 -1.64 0.95 -2.95
N LYS A 83 -1.42 1.14 -4.25
CA LYS A 83 -1.28 0.01 -5.17
C LYS A 83 0.00 -0.75 -4.80
N SER A 84 -0.08 -2.08 -4.80
CA SER A 84 1.03 -2.98 -4.40
C SER A 84 1.49 -2.91 -2.95
N ALA A 85 0.73 -2.31 -2.03
CA ALA A 85 1.05 -2.37 -0.60
C ALA A 85 1.22 -3.82 -0.08
N LEU A 86 0.51 -4.79 -0.65
CA LEU A 86 0.62 -6.21 -0.30
C LEU A 86 1.96 -6.87 -0.71
N LEU A 87 2.77 -6.22 -1.54
CA LEU A 87 4.10 -6.71 -1.90
C LEU A 87 5.16 -6.28 -0.88
N GLU A 88 4.85 -5.32 -0.01
CA GLU A 88 5.75 -4.85 1.04
C GLU A 88 5.85 -5.88 2.17
N PRO A 89 7.06 -6.32 2.57
CA PRO A 89 7.24 -7.37 3.58
C PRO A 89 6.62 -7.00 4.93
N ARG A 90 6.63 -5.73 5.31
CA ARG A 90 6.00 -5.25 6.56
C ARG A 90 4.49 -5.45 6.55
N VAL A 91 3.85 -5.18 5.41
CA VAL A 91 2.41 -5.38 5.20
C VAL A 91 2.08 -6.87 5.15
N GLN A 92 2.93 -7.69 4.51
CA GLN A 92 2.77 -9.15 4.50
C GLN A 92 2.83 -9.75 5.90
N LEU A 93 3.79 -9.29 6.73
CA LEU A 93 3.89 -9.72 8.12
C LEU A 93 2.65 -9.31 8.93
N ALA A 94 2.17 -8.07 8.79
CA ALA A 94 0.93 -7.63 9.44
C ALA A 94 -0.31 -8.43 8.99
N THR A 95 -0.37 -8.76 7.70
CA THR A 95 -1.43 -9.62 7.14
C THR A 95 -1.36 -11.02 7.73
N ALA A 96 -0.16 -11.61 7.80
CA ALA A 96 0.06 -12.93 8.37
C ALA A 96 -0.30 -12.97 9.86
N THR A 97 0.06 -11.94 10.63
CA THR A 97 -0.30 -11.87 12.06
C THR A 97 -1.80 -11.75 12.25
N LEU A 98 -2.49 -10.89 11.49
CA LEU A 98 -3.95 -10.76 11.53
C LEU A 98 -4.66 -12.08 11.15
N ALA A 99 -4.22 -12.72 10.07
CA ALA A 99 -4.77 -14.00 9.62
C ALA A 99 -4.55 -15.11 10.65
N SER A 100 -3.35 -15.20 11.23
CA SER A 100 -3.06 -16.18 12.28
C SER A 100 -3.93 -15.95 13.53
N THR A 101 -4.17 -14.69 13.88
CA THR A 101 -5.04 -14.32 15.02
C THR A 101 -6.48 -14.72 14.75
N ALA A 102 -6.98 -14.49 13.52
CA ALA A 102 -8.33 -14.87 13.12
C ALA A 102 -8.54 -16.39 13.16
N VAL A 103 -7.59 -17.16 12.62
CA VAL A 103 -7.63 -18.62 12.64
C VAL A 103 -7.62 -19.15 14.08
N LEU A 104 -6.74 -18.62 14.92
CA LEU A 104 -6.61 -19.09 16.30
C LEU A 104 -7.85 -18.73 17.14
N LEU A 105 -8.40 -17.53 16.94
CA LEU A 105 -9.64 -17.10 17.56
C LEU A 105 -10.81 -18.01 17.14
N ALA A 106 -10.93 -18.32 15.86
CA ALA A 106 -11.96 -19.23 15.36
C ALA A 106 -11.81 -20.63 15.96
N LEU A 107 -10.58 -21.15 16.06
CA LEU A 107 -10.28 -22.43 16.69
C LEU A 107 -10.73 -22.45 18.16
N LEU A 108 -10.45 -21.39 18.91
CA LEU A 108 -10.81 -21.26 20.32
C LEU A 108 -12.32 -21.25 20.52
N PHE A 109 -13.07 -20.59 19.63
CA PHE A 109 -14.53 -20.61 19.64
C PHE A 109 -15.10 -21.99 19.26
N LEU A 110 -14.57 -22.62 18.21
CA LEU A 110 -15.09 -23.89 17.69
C LEU A 110 -14.88 -25.07 18.63
N LEU A 111 -13.78 -25.04 19.39
CA LEU A 111 -13.40 -26.13 20.29
C LEU A 111 -13.71 -25.82 21.77
N ASP A 112 -14.29 -24.64 22.06
CA ASP A 112 -14.60 -24.16 23.42
C ASP A 112 -13.37 -24.10 24.37
N LEU A 113 -12.20 -23.72 23.82
CA LEU A 113 -10.94 -23.60 24.56
C LEU A 113 -10.81 -22.23 25.27
N SER A 114 -11.85 -21.79 25.98
CA SER A 114 -11.90 -20.47 26.62
C SER A 114 -10.74 -20.19 27.60
N SER A 115 -10.16 -21.21 28.21
CA SER A 115 -8.98 -21.11 29.10
C SER A 115 -7.73 -20.54 28.41
N TYR A 116 -7.62 -20.66 27.09
CA TYR A 116 -6.46 -20.20 26.30
C TYR A 116 -6.63 -18.78 25.74
N TRP A 117 -7.52 -17.98 26.32
CA TRP A 117 -7.81 -16.60 25.90
C TRP A 117 -6.56 -15.71 25.80
N TRP A 118 -5.55 -15.95 26.65
CA TRP A 118 -4.31 -15.18 26.71
C TRP A 118 -3.50 -15.27 25.41
N VAL A 119 -3.60 -16.38 24.66
CA VAL A 119 -2.90 -16.56 23.39
C VAL A 119 -3.44 -15.59 22.34
N VAL A 120 -4.77 -15.49 22.24
CA VAL A 120 -5.42 -14.54 21.33
C VAL A 120 -5.15 -13.10 21.75
N TYR A 121 -5.17 -12.80 23.03
CA TYR A 121 -4.87 -11.44 23.52
C TYR A 121 -3.45 -11.02 23.11
N GLY A 122 -2.46 -11.90 23.33
CA GLY A 122 -1.08 -11.66 22.89
C GLY A 122 -0.98 -11.43 21.38
N LEU A 123 -1.69 -12.23 20.58
CA LEU A 123 -1.69 -12.09 19.12
C LEU A 123 -2.40 -10.83 18.62
N VAL A 124 -3.50 -10.42 19.26
CA VAL A 124 -4.17 -9.14 18.98
C VAL A 124 -3.23 -7.98 19.26
N PHE A 125 -2.54 -7.98 20.42
CA PHE A 125 -1.56 -6.94 20.76
C PHE A 125 -0.36 -6.92 19.79
N GLY A 126 0.14 -8.11 19.40
CA GLY A 126 1.17 -8.22 18.37
C GLY A 126 0.71 -7.66 17.02
N SER A 127 -0.54 -7.95 16.63
CA SER A 127 -1.12 -7.42 15.39
C SER A 127 -1.22 -5.90 15.40
N VAL A 128 -1.56 -5.28 16.52
CA VAL A 128 -1.56 -3.80 16.68
C VAL A 128 -0.18 -3.22 16.38
N ALA A 129 0.88 -3.78 16.96
CA ALA A 129 2.26 -3.31 16.74
C ALA A 129 2.69 -3.47 15.27
N MET A 130 2.42 -4.62 14.68
CA MET A 130 2.78 -4.90 13.28
C MET A 130 1.98 -4.01 12.31
N MET A 131 0.69 -3.80 12.58
CA MET A 131 -0.14 -2.87 11.82
C MET A 131 0.42 -1.45 11.92
N TYR A 132 0.75 -0.97 13.12
CA TYR A 132 1.32 0.37 13.29
C TYR A 132 2.59 0.57 12.46
N VAL A 133 3.53 -0.37 12.52
CA VAL A 133 4.78 -0.32 11.73
C VAL A 133 4.48 -0.31 10.23
N SER A 134 3.58 -1.19 9.76
CA SER A 134 3.23 -1.27 8.34
C SER A 134 2.53 0.00 7.84
N LEU A 135 1.55 0.53 8.57
CA LEU A 135 0.80 1.73 8.21
C LEU A 135 1.67 2.97 8.30
N SER A 136 2.54 3.07 9.31
CA SER A 136 3.51 4.16 9.43
C SER A 136 4.48 4.18 8.25
N TYR A 137 4.95 3.00 7.81
CA TYR A 137 5.77 2.90 6.62
C TYR A 137 5.00 3.34 5.36
N LEU A 138 3.78 2.87 5.15
CA LEU A 138 2.94 3.28 4.00
C LEU A 138 2.67 4.79 4.00
N ALA A 139 2.42 5.39 5.16
CA ALA A 139 2.23 6.82 5.31
C ALA A 139 3.53 7.64 5.07
N SER A 140 4.70 7.01 5.26
CA SER A 140 5.99 7.63 4.96
C SER A 140 6.38 7.57 3.47
N CYS A 141 5.74 6.69 2.70
CA CYS A 141 5.95 6.58 1.27
C CYS A 141 5.26 7.75 0.57
N ASN A 142 6.00 8.83 0.31
CA ASN A 142 5.48 10.08 -0.27
C ASN A 142 6.12 10.42 -1.62
N THR A 143 6.75 9.44 -2.27
CA THR A 143 7.32 9.63 -3.61
C THR A 143 6.19 9.96 -4.61
N PRO A 144 6.33 11.02 -5.42
CA PRO A 144 5.31 11.38 -6.41
C PRO A 144 5.16 10.24 -7.42
N ALA A 145 3.92 9.99 -7.84
CA ALA A 145 3.67 9.06 -8.94
C ALA A 145 3.92 9.79 -10.26
N VAL A 146 4.47 9.09 -11.24
CA VAL A 146 4.71 9.67 -12.57
C VAL A 146 3.68 9.08 -13.53
N HIS A 147 3.09 9.89 -14.41
CA HIS A 147 2.08 9.44 -15.36
C HIS A 147 2.40 9.87 -16.79
N LEU A 148 1.89 9.07 -17.73
CA LEU A 148 2.03 9.24 -19.17
C LEU A 148 0.68 8.95 -19.83
N LEU A 149 0.27 9.76 -20.81
CA LEU A 149 -0.92 9.46 -21.62
C LEU A 149 -0.68 8.20 -22.46
N TRP A 150 -1.63 7.26 -22.44
CA TRP A 150 -1.45 5.96 -23.09
C TRP A 150 -2.74 5.47 -23.75
N ASP A 151 -2.70 5.27 -25.06
CA ASP A 151 -3.81 4.66 -25.80
C ASP A 151 -3.93 3.16 -25.49
N VAL A 152 -5.13 2.73 -25.11
CA VAL A 152 -5.50 1.33 -24.80
C VAL A 152 -5.18 0.37 -25.95
N SER A 153 -5.21 0.88 -27.19
CA SER A 153 -4.96 0.12 -28.40
C SER A 153 -3.48 -0.27 -28.56
N VAL A 154 -2.58 0.48 -27.91
CA VAL A 154 -1.14 0.26 -27.99
C VAL A 154 -0.72 -0.78 -26.94
N PRO A 155 -0.17 -1.94 -27.36
CA PRO A 155 0.31 -2.94 -26.44
C PRO A 155 1.51 -2.42 -25.65
N ILE A 156 1.67 -2.94 -24.43
CA ILE A 156 2.74 -2.49 -23.55
C ILE A 156 4.04 -3.17 -23.99
N PRO A 157 5.13 -2.40 -24.21
CA PRO A 157 6.40 -2.96 -24.68
C PRO A 157 7.04 -3.80 -23.58
N ASN A 158 6.78 -5.12 -23.60
CA ASN A 158 7.34 -6.05 -22.61
C ASN A 158 8.87 -6.13 -22.66
N GLU A 159 9.47 -5.82 -23.81
CA GLU A 159 10.92 -5.77 -24.01
C GLU A 159 11.57 -4.61 -23.23
N ALA A 160 10.82 -3.54 -22.96
CA ALA A 160 11.27 -2.38 -22.18
C ALA A 160 11.11 -2.59 -20.66
N LEU A 161 10.67 -3.78 -20.22
CA LEU A 161 10.35 -4.15 -18.84
C LEU A 161 11.28 -5.25 -18.33
N GLU A 162 12.59 -5.11 -18.55
CA GLU A 162 13.58 -6.11 -18.13
C GLU A 162 13.65 -6.24 -16.60
N GLY A 163 13.50 -7.47 -16.09
CA GLY A 163 13.47 -7.75 -14.65
C GLY A 163 12.16 -7.36 -13.94
N TRP A 164 11.15 -6.90 -14.67
CA TRP A 164 9.81 -6.66 -14.14
C TRP A 164 8.96 -7.93 -14.22
N ARG A 165 8.13 -8.15 -13.20
CA ARG A 165 7.08 -9.15 -13.25
C ARG A 165 5.87 -8.56 -13.97
N VAL A 166 5.76 -8.85 -15.26
CA VAL A 166 4.59 -8.48 -16.08
C VAL A 166 3.40 -9.36 -15.69
N VAL A 167 2.32 -8.72 -15.24
CA VAL A 167 1.04 -9.36 -14.94
C VAL A 167 0.13 -9.31 -16.18
N ASN A 168 0.14 -8.19 -16.91
CA ASN A 168 -0.62 -7.97 -18.12
C ASN A 168 0.26 -7.34 -19.21
N GLY A 169 0.30 -7.95 -20.40
CA GLY A 169 1.02 -7.39 -21.57
C GLY A 169 0.20 -6.39 -22.39
N ARG A 170 -1.02 -6.08 -21.95
CA ARG A 170 -1.92 -5.07 -22.55
C ARG A 170 -2.27 -4.05 -21.50
N TRP A 171 -2.65 -2.85 -21.94
CA TRP A 171 -3.16 -1.84 -21.04
C TRP A 171 -4.44 -2.34 -20.35
N VAL A 172 -4.47 -2.19 -19.03
CA VAL A 172 -5.62 -2.52 -18.19
C VAL A 172 -5.76 -1.46 -17.09
N ASN A 173 -7.01 -1.18 -16.69
CA ASN A 173 -7.27 -0.34 -15.52
C ASN A 173 -6.97 -1.13 -14.24
N GLY A 174 -5.70 -1.14 -13.85
CA GLY A 174 -5.18 -2.01 -12.80
C GLY A 174 -3.67 -2.21 -12.92
N VAL A 175 -3.14 -3.15 -12.13
CA VAL A 175 -1.71 -3.45 -12.12
C VAL A 175 -1.29 -4.16 -13.42
N ILE A 176 -0.28 -3.61 -14.07
CA ILE A 176 0.28 -4.09 -15.34
C ILE A 176 1.57 -4.84 -15.07
N ALA A 177 2.51 -4.21 -14.37
CA ALA A 177 3.80 -4.79 -14.04
C ALA A 177 4.25 -4.35 -12.65
N THR A 178 5.00 -5.22 -11.99
CA THR A 178 5.57 -4.94 -10.66
C THR A 178 7.02 -5.35 -10.62
N LYS A 179 7.86 -4.57 -9.95
CA LYS A 179 9.25 -4.91 -9.72
C LYS A 179 9.61 -4.66 -8.27
N ARG A 180 10.26 -5.65 -7.67
CA ARG A 180 10.81 -5.52 -6.33
C ARG A 180 12.31 -5.29 -6.45
N MET A 181 12.79 -4.17 -5.96
CA MET A 181 14.21 -3.90 -5.96
C MET A 181 14.90 -4.59 -4.79
N GLU A 182 16.18 -4.93 -4.97
CA GLU A 182 16.99 -5.59 -3.92
C GLU A 182 17.09 -4.75 -2.64
N GLN A 183 17.03 -3.43 -2.77
CA GLN A 183 17.14 -2.48 -1.66
C GLN A 183 15.80 -2.21 -0.94
N GLY A 184 14.73 -2.93 -1.31
CA GLY A 184 13.43 -2.87 -0.64
C GLY A 184 12.28 -2.12 -1.35
N PRO A 185 12.49 -1.10 -2.21
CA PRO A 185 11.35 -0.39 -2.79
C PRO A 185 10.61 -1.27 -3.81
N VAL A 186 9.28 -1.10 -3.84
CA VAL A 186 8.40 -1.79 -4.78
C VAL A 186 7.93 -0.78 -5.82
N LEU A 187 8.20 -1.09 -7.09
CA LEU A 187 7.80 -0.32 -8.25
C LEU A 187 6.55 -0.95 -8.85
N THR A 188 5.55 -0.13 -9.17
CA THR A 188 4.29 -0.59 -9.75
C THR A 188 3.91 0.25 -10.96
N LEU A 189 3.75 -0.42 -12.09
CA LEU A 189 3.17 0.15 -13.30
C LEU A 189 1.68 -0.23 -13.34
N TYR A 190 0.80 0.77 -13.49
CA TYR A 190 -0.64 0.55 -13.56
C TYR A 190 -1.32 1.47 -14.56
N GLY A 191 -2.42 1.00 -15.14
CA GLY A 191 -3.30 1.85 -15.95
C GLY A 191 -4.32 2.55 -15.06
N LEU A 192 -4.64 3.80 -15.40
CA LEU A 192 -5.68 4.59 -14.75
C LEU A 192 -6.57 5.23 -15.81
N VAL A 193 -7.88 5.19 -15.62
CA VAL A 193 -8.84 5.99 -16.40
C VAL A 193 -9.17 7.22 -15.58
N GLU A 194 -8.88 8.40 -16.12
CA GLU A 194 -9.24 9.67 -15.50
C GLU A 194 -10.09 10.48 -16.49
N GLY A 195 -11.41 10.49 -16.26
CA GLY A 195 -12.37 11.05 -17.21
C GLY A 195 -12.39 10.28 -18.53
N GLU A 196 -12.08 10.97 -19.63
CA GLU A 196 -11.95 10.37 -20.98
C GLU A 196 -10.50 9.99 -21.32
N ALA A 197 -9.53 10.33 -20.47
CA ALA A 197 -8.12 10.04 -20.70
C ALA A 197 -7.71 8.69 -20.08
N THR A 198 -6.87 7.97 -20.81
CA THR A 198 -6.23 6.74 -20.32
C THR A 198 -4.76 7.02 -20.05
N LEU A 199 -4.34 6.70 -18.84
CA LEU A 199 -3.02 7.03 -18.31
C LEU A 199 -2.28 5.74 -17.95
N LEU A 200 -0.98 5.77 -18.13
CA LEU A 200 -0.02 4.81 -17.60
C LEU A 200 0.71 5.48 -16.44
N CYS A 201 0.60 4.93 -15.25
CA CYS A 201 1.18 5.49 -14.04
C CYS A 201 2.25 4.56 -13.46
N LEU A 202 3.34 5.17 -13.03
CA LEU A 202 4.42 4.54 -12.28
C LEU A 202 4.38 5.06 -10.84
N GLU A 203 4.09 4.18 -9.89
CA GLU A 203 4.16 4.47 -8.47
C GLU A 203 5.33 3.72 -7.82
N GLN A 204 6.07 4.43 -6.98
CA GLN A 204 7.17 3.88 -6.20
C GLN A 204 6.79 3.86 -4.73
N LEU A 205 6.74 2.67 -4.14
CA LEU A 205 6.49 2.49 -2.72
C LEU A 205 7.81 2.64 -1.94
N ALA A 206 8.26 3.89 -1.85
CA ALA A 206 9.48 4.29 -1.15
C ALA A 206 9.29 5.64 -0.45
N PRO A 207 9.95 5.88 0.71
CA PRO A 207 10.19 7.22 1.22
C PRO A 207 11.04 8.03 0.22
N VAL A 208 10.83 9.34 0.14
CA VAL A 208 11.54 10.22 -0.84
C VAL A 208 13.07 10.08 -0.76
N GLY A 209 13.63 9.90 0.43
CA GLY A 209 15.08 9.72 0.63
C GLY A 209 15.63 8.34 0.24
N ALA A 210 14.76 7.37 -0.03
CA ALA A 210 15.12 6.00 -0.43
C ALA A 210 14.53 5.64 -1.81
N SER A 211 14.06 6.64 -2.56
CA SER A 211 13.59 6.45 -3.93
C SER A 211 14.78 6.09 -4.83
N PRO A 212 14.72 4.99 -5.59
CA PRO A 212 15.74 4.70 -6.58
C PRO A 212 15.75 5.79 -7.67
N PRO A 213 16.93 6.17 -8.18
CA PRO A 213 17.02 7.10 -9.29
C PRO A 213 16.49 6.46 -10.60
N PRO A 214 16.07 7.24 -11.60
CA PRO A 214 15.43 6.74 -12.82
C PRO A 214 16.22 5.65 -13.56
N HIS A 215 17.55 5.78 -13.60
CA HIS A 215 18.43 4.80 -14.24
C HIS A 215 18.50 3.45 -13.51
N ALA A 216 18.15 3.39 -12.22
CA ALA A 216 18.14 2.14 -11.44
C ALA A 216 16.80 1.39 -11.53
N ILE A 217 15.78 1.99 -12.14
CA ILE A 217 14.43 1.40 -12.26
C ILE A 217 14.41 0.29 -13.33
N ASP A 218 15.43 0.22 -14.21
CA ASP A 218 15.50 -0.57 -15.44
C ASP A 218 14.17 -0.53 -16.20
N LEU A 219 13.69 0.68 -16.46
CA LEU A 219 12.55 0.95 -17.31
C LEU A 219 13.03 1.86 -18.44
N ASP A 220 12.79 1.47 -19.69
CA ASP A 220 13.15 2.32 -20.82
C ASP A 220 12.08 3.41 -21.02
N PHE A 221 12.23 4.48 -20.25
CA PHE A 221 11.34 5.63 -20.32
C PHE A 221 11.25 6.26 -21.71
N SER A 222 12.29 6.14 -22.54
CA SER A 222 12.33 6.69 -23.90
C SER A 222 11.45 5.90 -24.86
N THR A 223 11.47 4.57 -24.79
CA THR A 223 10.58 3.70 -25.55
C THR A 223 9.12 3.97 -25.20
N PHE A 224 8.79 4.09 -23.91
CA PHE A 224 7.42 4.44 -23.49
C PHE A 224 6.99 5.84 -23.98
N ALA A 225 7.86 6.85 -23.86
CA ALA A 225 7.55 8.20 -24.34
C ALA A 225 7.34 8.25 -25.86
N SER A 226 8.19 7.55 -26.63
CA SER A 226 8.09 7.50 -28.09
C SER A 226 6.78 6.86 -28.57
N LEU A 227 6.32 5.79 -27.93
CA LEU A 227 5.08 5.10 -28.27
C LEU A 227 3.83 5.90 -27.89
N SER A 228 3.92 6.73 -26.84
CA SER A 228 2.88 7.68 -26.45
C SER A 228 2.75 8.82 -27.46
N VAL A 229 3.87 9.46 -27.82
CA VAL A 229 3.90 10.64 -28.71
C VAL A 229 3.66 10.28 -30.18
N ALA A 230 4.18 9.14 -30.66
CA ALA A 230 4.10 8.76 -32.07
C ALA A 230 2.66 8.67 -32.60
N ARG A 231 1.66 8.47 -31.73
CA ARG A 231 0.26 8.37 -32.15
C ARG A 231 -0.58 9.61 -31.84
N SER A 232 -0.22 10.41 -30.84
CA SER A 232 -0.85 11.72 -30.62
C SER A 232 -0.56 12.72 -31.76
N ALA A 233 0.44 12.45 -32.60
CA ALA A 233 0.74 13.22 -33.81
C ALA A 233 0.08 12.66 -35.10
N GLU A 234 -0.56 11.48 -35.03
CA GLU A 234 -1.29 10.86 -36.16
C GLU A 234 -2.81 11.11 -36.12
N GLU A 235 -3.32 11.80 -35.08
CA GLU A 235 -4.68 12.38 -35.04
C GLU A 235 -4.68 13.87 -35.46
#